data_AF-A0A0D0CAB3-F1
#
_entry.id   AF-A0A0D0CAB3-F1
#
_cell.length_a   1.000
_cell.length_b   1.000
_cell.length_c   1.000
_cell.angle_alpha   90.00
_cell.angle_beta   90.00
_cell.angle_gamma   90.00
#
_symmetry.space_group_name_H-M   'P 1'
#
loop_
_entity.id
_entity.type
_entity.pdbx_description
1 polymer ?
#
loop_
_entity_poly.entity_id
_entity_poly.type
_entity_poly.pdbx_seq_one_letter_code
_entity_poly.pdbx_strand_id
1 'polypeptide(L)'
;MTNPHEEECPDHMLSEFEDARLLFMKPLGLQQQQSKISLGPRTGSGNQHQHTEQEAGRQHLLREQEEQAKQEERKKYKNKFAPIPNRLLPTTSLLLPLQHALNKLCKGEYVPLYFFTNKSIREAEDDGSGDKDLLTLVQMNKGPTFQTAASVKAKKHKVRDEQLSWEEFSQANYHMIVVMKQQ
;
A
#
# COMPACT_ATOMS: atom_id res chain seq x y z
N MET A 1 0.68 11.67 39.04
CA MET A 1 0.30 10.82 37.89
C MET A 1 1.28 11.15 36.78
N THR A 2 2.07 10.17 36.35
CA THR A 2 3.11 10.37 35.32
C THR A 2 2.46 10.44 33.95
N ASN A 3 2.93 11.38 33.12
CA ASN A 3 2.43 11.62 31.78
C ASN A 3 2.75 10.41 30.87
N PRO A 4 1.77 9.69 30.31
CA PRO A 4 2.03 8.51 29.46
C PRO A 4 2.68 8.86 28.12
N HIS A 5 2.83 10.14 27.78
CA HIS A 5 3.56 10.60 26.59
C HIS A 5 5.04 10.90 26.86
N GLU A 6 5.50 10.81 28.11
CA GLU A 6 6.91 10.99 28.50
C GLU A 6 7.61 9.65 28.79
N GLU A 7 6.94 8.53 28.53
CA GLU A 7 7.53 7.20 28.69
C GLU A 7 8.50 6.93 27.54
N GLU A 8 9.79 7.08 27.81
CA GLU A 8 10.88 6.78 26.89
C GLU A 8 10.83 5.29 26.52
N CYS A 9 10.79 5.00 25.21
CA CYS A 9 10.71 3.62 24.72
C CYS A 9 11.98 2.86 25.16
N PRO A 10 11.85 1.73 25.90
CA PRO A 10 13.02 0.99 26.37
C PRO A 10 13.83 0.45 25.19
N ASP A 11 15.17 0.49 25.32
CA ASP A 11 16.03 -0.15 24.33
C ASP A 11 15.98 -1.68 24.48
N HIS A 12 15.13 -2.30 23.67
CA HIS A 12 14.92 -3.75 23.64
C HIS A 12 16.13 -4.55 23.12
N MET A 13 17.24 -3.89 22.77
CA MET A 13 18.50 -4.52 22.38
C MET A 13 19.44 -4.74 23.57
N LEU A 14 19.13 -4.20 24.76
CA LEU A 14 19.90 -4.43 25.98
C LEU A 14 19.87 -5.90 26.43
N SER A 15 20.95 -6.35 27.10
CA SER A 15 21.13 -7.74 27.53
C SER A 15 20.06 -8.21 28.52
N GLU A 16 19.44 -7.30 29.26
CA GLU A 16 18.35 -7.57 30.19
C GLU A 16 17.08 -8.09 29.50
N PHE A 17 16.95 -7.89 28.18
CA PHE A 17 15.84 -8.40 27.37
C PHE A 17 16.19 -9.66 26.55
N GLU A 18 17.38 -10.27 26.75
CA GLU A 18 17.77 -11.48 26.00
C GLU A 18 16.81 -12.65 26.21
N ASP A 19 16.39 -12.90 27.45
CA ASP A 19 15.47 -14.00 27.77
C ASP A 19 14.12 -13.82 27.07
N ALA A 20 13.61 -12.58 27.02
CA ALA A 20 12.38 -12.25 26.33
C ALA A 20 12.53 -12.45 24.82
N ARG A 21 13.65 -12.00 24.23
CA ARG A 21 13.97 -12.22 22.82
C ARG A 21 14.08 -13.71 22.49
N LEU A 22 14.72 -14.49 23.34
CA LEU A 22 14.87 -15.94 23.16
C LEU A 22 13.53 -16.67 23.25
N LEU A 23 12.59 -16.18 24.06
CA LEU A 23 11.24 -16.74 24.17
C LEU A 23 10.44 -16.55 22.87
N PHE A 24 10.57 -15.38 22.24
CA PHE A 24 9.89 -15.06 20.97
C PHE A 24 10.60 -15.64 19.74
N MET A 25 11.91 -15.90 19.81
CA MET A 25 12.69 -16.51 18.72
C MET A 25 12.69 -18.04 18.73
N LYS A 26 12.13 -18.69 19.76
CA LYS A 26 11.88 -20.13 19.72
C LYS A 26 10.78 -20.40 18.68
N PRO A 27 11.06 -21.17 17.62
CA PRO A 27 10.03 -21.56 16.66
C PRO A 27 8.93 -22.30 17.43
N LEU A 28 7.69 -21.79 17.38
CA LEU A 28 6.51 -22.51 17.81
C LEU A 28 6.35 -23.75 16.90
N GLY A 29 7.01 -24.83 17.31
CA GLY A 29 7.11 -26.05 16.53
C GLY A 29 7.39 -27.24 17.43
N LEU A 30 6.30 -27.90 17.83
CA LEU A 30 6.22 -29.30 18.25
C LEU A 30 6.95 -29.67 19.55
N GLN A 31 6.32 -29.38 20.69
CA GLN A 31 6.50 -30.21 21.88
C GLN A 31 5.63 -31.48 21.73
N GLN A 32 6.00 -32.37 20.79
CA GLN A 32 5.56 -33.75 20.82
C GLN A 32 6.59 -34.53 21.64
N GLN A 33 6.15 -34.89 22.84
CA GLN A 33 6.70 -35.85 23.79
C GLN A 33 7.67 -36.88 23.18
N GLN A 34 8.96 -36.82 23.55
CA GLN A 34 9.80 -38.02 23.62
C GLN A 34 10.67 -38.01 24.89
N SER A 35 10.74 -39.20 25.44
CA SER A 35 11.10 -39.60 26.79
C SER A 35 12.60 -39.88 27.01
N LYS A 36 12.95 -40.07 28.29
CA LYS A 36 14.06 -40.87 28.85
C LYS A 36 15.33 -40.12 29.24
N ILE A 37 15.36 -39.79 30.53
CA ILE A 37 16.56 -39.66 31.33
C ILE A 37 17.21 -41.06 31.40
N SER A 38 18.41 -41.20 30.85
CA SER A 38 19.31 -42.33 31.11
C SER A 38 20.66 -41.75 31.53
N LEU A 39 21.07 -42.04 32.76
CA LEU A 39 22.39 -41.72 33.30
C LEU A 39 23.48 -42.58 32.61
N GLY A 40 24.63 -42.00 32.31
CA GLY A 40 25.84 -42.71 31.89
C GLY A 40 27.05 -41.77 31.74
N PRO A 41 28.27 -42.16 32.15
CA PRO A 41 29.31 -41.23 32.57
C PRO A 41 30.30 -40.78 31.48
N ARG A 42 30.92 -39.66 31.81
CA ARG A 42 32.05 -38.92 31.23
C ARG A 42 33.21 -39.77 30.69
N THR A 43 33.56 -39.57 29.41
CA THR A 43 34.91 -39.62 28.78
C THR A 43 34.76 -38.87 27.45
N GLY A 44 35.70 -38.17 26.83
CA GLY A 44 37.14 -37.95 26.95
C GLY A 44 37.52 -37.24 25.63
N SER A 45 38.55 -36.38 25.66
CA SER A 45 39.07 -35.59 24.53
C SER A 45 38.93 -36.24 23.14
N GLY A 46 38.25 -35.55 22.21
CA GLY A 46 38.19 -35.96 20.81
C GLY A 46 37.33 -35.12 19.85
N ASN A 47 36.62 -34.07 20.31
CA ASN A 47 35.43 -33.58 19.61
C ASN A 47 35.56 -32.21 18.89
N GLN A 48 36.75 -31.69 18.61
CA GLN A 48 36.85 -30.41 17.90
C GLN A 48 36.83 -30.53 16.36
N HIS A 49 37.28 -31.64 15.77
CA HIS A 49 37.25 -31.83 14.31
C HIS A 49 35.91 -32.37 13.78
N GLN A 50 35.18 -33.20 14.54
CA GLN A 50 33.88 -33.74 14.11
C GLN A 50 32.74 -32.71 14.20
N HIS A 51 32.85 -31.71 15.08
CA HIS A 51 31.82 -30.69 15.27
C HIS A 51 31.70 -29.75 14.06
N THR A 52 32.84 -29.36 13.48
CA THR A 52 32.93 -28.45 12.33
C THR A 52 32.41 -29.06 11.03
N GLU A 53 32.68 -30.34 10.78
CA GLU A 53 32.14 -31.05 9.60
C GLU A 53 30.63 -31.27 9.71
N GLN A 54 30.13 -31.56 10.91
CA GLN A 54 28.69 -31.70 11.16
C GLN A 54 27.96 -30.35 11.02
N GLU A 55 28.56 -29.24 11.46
CA GLU A 55 28.01 -27.89 11.25
C GLU A 55 28.03 -27.47 9.78
N ALA A 56 29.09 -27.80 9.03
CA ALA A 56 29.16 -27.55 7.59
C ALA A 56 28.08 -28.34 6.82
N GLY A 57 27.86 -29.60 7.19
CA GLY A 57 26.79 -30.43 6.63
C GLY A 57 25.39 -29.88 6.95
N ARG A 58 25.19 -29.35 8.17
CA ARG A 58 23.93 -28.69 8.55
C ARG A 58 23.69 -27.39 7.77
N GLN A 59 24.72 -26.57 7.57
CA GLN A 59 24.61 -25.35 6.76
C GLN A 59 24.32 -25.66 5.29
N HIS A 60 24.94 -26.70 4.72
CA HIS A 60 24.68 -27.12 3.35
C HIS A 60 23.21 -27.53 3.17
N LEU A 61 22.69 -28.36 4.07
CA LEU A 61 21.31 -28.82 4.03
C LEU A 61 20.30 -27.67 4.18
N LEU A 62 20.60 -26.70 5.05
CA LEU A 62 19.76 -25.50 5.21
C LEU A 62 19.73 -24.65 3.94
N ARG A 63 20.88 -24.49 3.26
CA ARG A 63 20.96 -23.77 1.99
C ARG A 63 20.17 -24.48 0.89
N GLU A 64 20.32 -25.79 0.77
CA GLU A 64 19.55 -26.59 -0.21
C GLU A 64 18.04 -26.50 0.07
N GLN A 65 17.64 -26.56 1.34
CA GLN A 65 16.23 -26.43 1.72
C GLN A 65 15.68 -25.03 1.40
N GLU A 66 16.44 -23.98 1.65
CA GLU A 66 16.05 -22.59 1.34
C GLU A 66 15.94 -22.37 -0.18
N GLU A 67 16.88 -22.90 -0.96
CA GLU A 67 16.85 -22.84 -2.42
C GLU A 67 15.65 -23.61 -2.98
N GLN A 68 15.34 -24.78 -2.41
CA GLN A 68 14.18 -25.57 -2.80
C GLN A 68 12.87 -24.85 -2.45
N ALA A 69 12.78 -24.23 -1.27
CA ALA A 69 11.63 -23.41 -0.88
C ALA A 69 11.44 -22.20 -1.81
N LYS A 70 12.52 -21.50 -2.17
CA LYS A 70 12.50 -20.40 -3.13
C LYS A 70 12.03 -20.86 -4.51
N GLN A 71 12.47 -22.02 -4.98
CA GLN A 71 11.99 -22.58 -6.25
C GLN A 71 10.51 -22.96 -6.19
N GLU A 72 10.05 -23.54 -5.08
CA GLU A 72 8.66 -23.92 -4.91
C GLU A 72 7.74 -22.69 -4.85
N GLU A 73 8.19 -21.63 -4.17
CA GLU A 73 7.50 -20.34 -4.13
C GLU A 73 7.41 -19.72 -5.54
N ARG A 74 8.51 -19.73 -6.30
CA ARG A 74 8.54 -19.26 -7.70
C ARG A 74 7.58 -20.03 -8.60
N LYS A 75 7.45 -21.34 -8.39
CA LYS A 75 6.50 -22.19 -9.13
C LYS A 75 5.05 -21.89 -8.74
N LYS A 76 4.77 -21.67 -7.46
CA LYS A 76 3.42 -21.36 -6.93
C LYS A 76 2.96 -19.97 -7.34
N TYR A 77 3.85 -18.98 -7.34
CA TYR A 77 3.51 -17.57 -7.56
C TYR A 77 4.24 -16.96 -8.76
N LYS A 78 4.03 -17.53 -9.95
CA LYS A 78 4.66 -17.07 -11.20
C LYS A 78 4.55 -15.56 -11.44
N ASN A 79 3.42 -14.95 -11.06
CA ASN A 79 3.17 -13.52 -11.25
C ASN A 79 3.97 -12.63 -10.29
N LYS A 80 4.32 -13.09 -9.08
CA LYS A 80 5.10 -12.30 -8.11
C LYS A 80 6.55 -12.10 -8.55
N PHE A 81 7.07 -13.04 -9.33
CA PHE A 81 8.43 -13.03 -9.84
C PHE A 81 8.51 -12.67 -11.32
N ALA A 82 7.40 -12.24 -11.92
CA ALA A 82 7.40 -11.72 -13.27
C ALA A 82 8.24 -10.42 -13.30
N PRO A 83 9.14 -10.25 -14.28
CA PRO A 83 9.85 -9.00 -14.45
C PRO A 83 8.86 -7.85 -14.59
N ILE A 84 8.97 -6.85 -13.71
CA ILE A 84 8.16 -5.63 -13.81
C ILE A 84 8.57 -4.94 -15.12
N PRO A 85 7.63 -4.68 -16.04
CA PRO A 85 7.94 -3.95 -17.26
C PRO A 85 8.54 -2.60 -16.91
N ASN A 86 9.76 -2.33 -17.40
CA ASN A 86 10.41 -1.03 -17.24
C ASN A 86 9.76 -0.03 -18.22
N ARG A 87 8.50 0.31 -17.94
CA ARG A 87 7.78 1.36 -18.66
C ARG A 87 8.09 2.67 -17.94
N LEU A 88 8.57 3.64 -18.70
CA LEU A 88 8.65 5.01 -18.22
C LEU A 88 7.25 5.41 -17.75
N LEU A 89 7.14 5.80 -16.47
CA LEU A 89 5.93 6.47 -15.98
C LEU A 89 5.71 7.68 -16.88
N PRO A 90 4.47 7.96 -17.32
CA PRO A 90 4.18 9.18 -18.06
C PRO A 90 4.71 10.37 -17.26
N THR A 91 5.74 11.04 -17.79
CA THR A 91 6.33 12.23 -17.15
C THR A 91 5.33 13.38 -17.12
N THR A 92 4.32 13.31 -17.99
CA THR A 92 3.13 14.12 -17.94
C THR A 92 2.20 13.56 -16.87
N SER A 93 2.08 14.27 -15.74
CA SER A 93 0.97 14.08 -14.82
C SER A 93 -0.32 14.08 -15.62
N LEU A 94 -0.98 12.92 -15.70
CA LEU A 94 -2.29 12.83 -16.31
C LEU A 94 -3.22 13.61 -15.39
N LEU A 95 -3.49 14.86 -15.76
CA LEU A 95 -4.51 15.69 -15.13
C LEU A 95 -5.84 14.99 -15.37
N LEU A 96 -6.19 14.12 -14.42
CA LEU A 96 -7.42 13.35 -14.47
C LEU A 96 -8.56 14.33 -14.14
N PRO A 97 -9.61 14.38 -14.98
CA PRO A 97 -10.79 15.14 -14.65
C PRO A 97 -11.35 14.68 -13.30
N LEU A 98 -12.09 15.59 -12.65
CA LEU A 98 -12.74 15.29 -11.39
C LEU A 98 -13.53 13.96 -11.48
N GLN A 99 -13.37 13.06 -10.50
CA GLN A 99 -14.01 11.73 -10.50
C GLN A 99 -15.53 11.80 -10.77
N HIS A 100 -16.18 12.86 -10.29
CA HIS A 100 -17.59 13.14 -10.56
C HIS A 100 -17.89 13.26 -12.07
N ALA A 101 -17.06 13.99 -12.82
CA ALA A 101 -17.19 14.14 -14.26
C ALA A 101 -17.00 12.79 -14.98
N LEU A 102 -16.02 11.99 -14.55
CA LEU A 102 -15.81 10.64 -15.09
C LEU A 102 -17.04 9.74 -14.85
N ASN A 103 -17.57 9.72 -13.63
CA ASN A 103 -18.75 8.91 -13.28
C ASN A 103 -20.00 9.31 -14.09
N LYS A 104 -20.16 10.60 -14.40
CA LYS A 104 -21.25 11.12 -15.23
C LYS A 104 -21.05 10.76 -16.70
N LEU A 105 -19.81 10.88 -17.20
CA LEU A 105 -19.45 10.49 -18.56
C LEU A 105 -19.70 8.99 -18.80
N CYS A 106 -19.33 8.12 -17.85
CA CYS A 106 -19.62 6.68 -17.92
C CYS A 106 -21.13 6.37 -17.94
N LYS A 107 -21.96 7.24 -17.35
CA LYS A 107 -23.43 7.11 -17.38
C LYS A 107 -24.07 7.70 -18.64
N GLY A 108 -23.27 8.27 -19.55
CA GLY A 108 -23.76 8.99 -20.72
C GLY A 108 -24.49 10.28 -20.38
N GLU A 109 -24.32 10.80 -19.15
CA GLU A 109 -24.92 12.07 -18.75
C GLU A 109 -24.06 13.23 -19.27
N TYR A 110 -24.71 14.36 -19.57
CA TYR A 110 -23.98 15.57 -19.96
C TYR A 110 -23.08 16.06 -18.81
N VAL A 111 -21.84 16.38 -19.16
CA VAL A 111 -20.82 16.90 -18.24
C VAL A 111 -20.29 18.23 -18.80
N PRO A 112 -20.37 19.33 -18.04
CA PRO A 112 -19.78 20.60 -18.45
C PRO A 112 -18.28 20.48 -18.76
N LEU A 113 -17.83 21.14 -19.83
CA LEU A 113 -16.44 21.11 -20.26
C LEU A 113 -15.50 21.73 -19.23
N TYR A 114 -16.01 22.62 -18.37
CA TYR A 114 -15.24 23.20 -17.28
C TYR A 114 -14.49 22.15 -16.46
N PHE A 115 -15.09 20.98 -16.19
CA PHE A 115 -14.48 19.90 -15.40
C PHE A 115 -13.24 19.25 -16.02
N PHE A 116 -13.00 19.49 -17.31
CA PHE A 116 -11.85 18.99 -18.06
C PHE A 116 -10.77 20.04 -18.25
N THR A 117 -10.97 21.27 -17.74
CA THR A 117 -9.98 22.35 -17.83
C THR A 117 -8.86 22.15 -16.82
N ASN A 118 -7.67 22.69 -17.10
CA ASN A 118 -6.53 22.65 -16.16
C ASN A 118 -6.87 23.38 -14.87
N LYS A 119 -7.66 24.45 -14.99
CA LYS A 119 -8.12 25.25 -13.86
C LYS A 119 -8.94 24.41 -12.88
N SER A 120 -9.97 23.71 -13.36
CA SER A 120 -10.80 22.88 -12.48
C SER A 120 -10.03 21.71 -11.86
N ILE A 121 -9.04 21.17 -12.58
CA ILE A 121 -8.23 20.05 -12.07
C ILE A 121 -7.29 20.55 -10.96
N ARG A 122 -6.65 21.71 -11.15
CA ARG A 122 -5.84 22.34 -10.10
C ARG A 122 -6.67 22.78 -8.89
N GLU A 123 -7.86 23.33 -9.11
CA GLU A 123 -8.81 23.66 -8.04
C GLU A 123 -9.20 22.40 -7.23
N ALA A 124 -9.35 21.25 -7.88
CA ALA A 124 -9.66 20.00 -7.20
C ALA A 124 -8.47 19.44 -6.39
N GLU A 125 -7.22 19.71 -6.79
CA GLU A 125 -6.00 19.29 -6.08
C GLU A 125 -5.73 20.15 -4.83
N ASP A 126 -5.97 21.46 -4.90
CA ASP A 126 -5.69 22.41 -3.82
C ASP A 126 -6.65 22.28 -2.62
N ASP A 127 -7.83 21.70 -2.84
CA ASP A 127 -8.90 21.55 -1.84
C ASP A 127 -8.61 20.52 -0.72
N GLY A 128 -7.39 20.00 -0.59
CA GLY A 128 -6.80 19.31 0.59
C GLY A 128 -7.49 18.03 1.11
N SER A 129 -8.67 17.69 0.62
CA SER A 129 -9.49 16.56 1.07
C SER A 129 -9.44 15.47 0.01
N GLY A 130 -8.51 14.53 0.20
CA GLY A 130 -8.34 13.34 -0.64
C GLY A 130 -9.45 12.30 -0.47
N ASP A 131 -10.33 12.47 0.51
CA ASP A 131 -11.46 11.57 0.74
C ASP A 131 -12.67 12.01 -0.07
N LYS A 132 -12.75 11.48 -1.30
CA LYS A 132 -13.83 11.75 -2.26
C LYS A 132 -15.19 11.27 -1.77
N ASP A 133 -15.23 10.35 -0.80
CA ASP A 133 -16.43 9.74 -0.22
C ASP A 133 -16.88 10.40 1.09
N LEU A 134 -16.12 11.36 1.60
CA LEU A 134 -16.48 12.11 2.80
C LEU A 134 -17.82 12.82 2.63
N LEU A 135 -18.79 12.54 3.51
CA LEU A 135 -20.08 13.22 3.51
C LEU A 135 -19.96 14.58 4.20
N THR A 136 -20.19 15.66 3.46
CA THR A 136 -20.26 17.03 3.96
C THR A 136 -21.72 17.40 4.24
N LEU A 137 -21.98 18.03 5.39
CA LEU A 137 -23.29 18.58 5.71
C LEU A 137 -23.49 19.91 4.96
N VAL A 138 -24.50 19.99 4.09
CA VAL A 138 -24.80 21.18 3.30
C VAL A 138 -26.19 21.70 3.64
N GLN A 139 -26.31 22.99 3.96
CA GLN A 139 -27.59 23.65 4.16
C GLN A 139 -28.27 23.88 2.80
N MET A 140 -29.41 23.23 2.57
CA MET A 140 -30.26 23.49 1.40
C MET A 140 -31.51 24.26 1.80
N ASN A 141 -32.23 24.78 0.81
CA ASN A 141 -33.53 25.47 0.98
C ASN A 141 -34.58 24.60 1.71
N LYS A 142 -34.38 23.28 1.71
CA LYS A 142 -35.27 22.26 2.31
C LYS A 142 -34.80 21.78 3.69
N GLY A 143 -33.69 22.34 4.20
CA GLY A 143 -33.00 21.88 5.41
C GLY A 143 -31.59 21.34 5.15
N PRO A 144 -30.83 21.03 6.22
CA PRO A 144 -29.49 20.46 6.11
C PRO A 144 -29.53 19.04 5.53
N THR A 145 -28.63 18.72 4.60
CA THR A 145 -28.54 17.41 3.93
C THR A 145 -27.08 16.99 3.78
N PHE A 146 -26.79 15.69 3.96
CA PHE A 146 -25.46 15.14 3.71
C PHE A 146 -25.25 14.91 2.21
N GLN A 147 -24.17 15.45 1.67
CA GLN A 147 -23.74 15.21 0.30
C GLN A 147 -22.26 14.88 0.29
N THR A 148 -21.84 13.98 -0.58
CA THR A 148 -20.43 13.65 -0.74
C THR A 148 -19.63 14.89 -1.12
N ALA A 149 -18.41 15.04 -0.58
CA ALA A 149 -17.52 16.17 -0.84
C ALA A 149 -17.31 16.38 -2.34
N ALA A 150 -17.21 15.29 -3.11
CA ALA A 150 -17.15 15.34 -4.57
C ALA A 150 -18.39 16.00 -5.22
N SER A 151 -19.60 15.75 -4.69
CA SER A 151 -20.86 16.33 -5.18
C SER A 151 -20.98 17.81 -4.82
N VAL A 152 -20.57 18.19 -3.61
CA VAL A 152 -20.56 19.59 -3.16
C VAL A 152 -19.59 20.42 -4.00
N LYS A 153 -18.38 19.91 -4.23
CA LYS A 153 -17.37 20.54 -5.09
C LYS A 153 -17.86 20.70 -6.53
N ALA A 154 -18.48 19.67 -7.09
CA ALA A 154 -19.05 19.73 -8.44
C ALA A 154 -20.16 20.79 -8.60
N LYS A 155 -20.94 21.07 -7.54
CA LYS A 155 -21.99 22.10 -7.58
C LYS A 155 -21.44 23.52 -7.51
N LYS A 156 -20.29 23.71 -6.87
CA LYS A 156 -19.65 25.03 -6.69
C LYS A 156 -19.04 25.56 -7.99
N HIS A 157 -18.55 24.66 -8.84
CA HIS A 157 -17.85 24.99 -10.08
C HIS A 157 -18.72 24.78 -11.32
N LYS A 158 -19.82 25.53 -11.41
CA LYS A 158 -20.76 25.47 -12.53
C LYS A 158 -20.54 26.62 -13.52
N VAL A 159 -19.32 26.76 -14.03
CA VAL A 159 -19.07 27.63 -15.18
C VAL A 159 -19.75 26.99 -16.40
N ARG A 160 -20.55 27.77 -17.12
CA ARG A 160 -21.20 27.24 -18.33
C ARG A 160 -20.19 27.18 -19.47
N ASP A 161 -20.41 26.25 -20.40
CA ASP A 161 -19.50 26.05 -21.53
C ASP A 161 -19.33 27.33 -22.38
N GLU A 162 -20.35 28.18 -22.47
CA GLU A 162 -20.28 29.45 -23.23
C GLU A 162 -19.41 30.52 -22.56
N GLN A 163 -19.07 30.34 -21.28
CA GLN A 163 -18.23 31.25 -20.52
C GLN A 163 -16.75 30.85 -20.56
N LEU A 164 -16.43 29.71 -21.18
CA LEU A 164 -15.05 29.27 -21.36
C LEU A 164 -14.37 30.12 -22.43
N SER A 165 -13.13 30.51 -22.17
CA SER A 165 -12.27 31.04 -23.23
C SER A 165 -12.00 29.97 -24.29
N TRP A 166 -11.60 30.40 -25.48
CA TRP A 166 -11.30 29.45 -26.57
C TRP A 166 -10.14 28.50 -26.23
N GLU A 167 -9.17 29.00 -25.46
CA GLU A 167 -8.08 28.20 -24.92
C GLU A 167 -8.59 27.11 -23.98
N GLU A 168 -9.37 27.49 -22.95
CA GLU A 168 -9.97 26.54 -22.00
C GLU A 168 -10.87 25.52 -22.69
N PHE A 169 -11.66 25.95 -23.67
CA PHE A 169 -12.49 25.08 -24.48
C PHE A 169 -11.65 24.06 -25.26
N SER A 170 -10.62 24.50 -25.97
CA SER A 170 -9.74 23.62 -26.75
C SER A 170 -9.05 22.57 -25.86
N GLN A 171 -8.65 23.00 -24.68
CA GLN A 171 -7.95 22.18 -23.70
C GLN A 171 -8.88 21.14 -23.06
N ALA A 172 -10.07 21.58 -22.62
CA ALA A 172 -11.11 20.71 -22.10
C ALA A 172 -11.57 19.67 -23.13
N ASN A 173 -11.73 20.07 -24.40
CA ASN A 173 -12.12 19.16 -25.47
C ASN A 173 -11.06 18.07 -25.70
N TYR A 174 -9.78 18.46 -25.75
CA TYR A 174 -8.69 17.48 -25.86
C TYR A 174 -8.70 16.48 -24.69
N HIS A 175 -8.81 16.96 -23.45
CA HIS A 175 -8.88 16.11 -22.27
C HIS A 175 -10.09 15.18 -22.26
N MET A 176 -11.28 15.68 -22.62
CA MET A 176 -12.50 14.88 -22.71
C MET A 176 -12.34 13.74 -23.73
N ILE A 177 -11.83 14.03 -24.93
CA ILE A 177 -11.60 13.01 -25.96
C ILE A 177 -10.59 11.96 -25.49
N VAL A 178 -9.50 12.39 -24.85
CA VAL A 178 -8.47 11.50 -24.31
C VAL A 178 -9.05 10.56 -23.25
N VAL A 179 -9.93 11.07 -22.40
CA VAL A 179 -10.62 10.29 -21.36
C VAL A 179 -11.58 9.28 -21.99
N MET A 180 -12.36 9.71 -22.99
CA MET A 180 -13.30 8.81 -23.69
C MET A 180 -12.59 7.68 -24.44
N LYS A 181 -11.37 7.89 -24.92
CA LYS A 181 -10.56 6.85 -25.59
C LYS A 181 -9.96 5.81 -24.63
N GLN A 182 -9.89 6.12 -23.34
CA GLN A 182 -9.33 5.23 -22.32
C GLN A 182 -10.38 4.37 -21.62
N GLN A 183 -11.67 4.62 -21.87
CA GLN A 183 -12.80 3.82 -21.40
C GLN A 183 -13.16 2.73 -22.40
#